data_AF-A0A2H6JVV9-F1
#
_entry.id   AF-A0A2H6JVV9-F1
#
_cell.length_a   1.000
_cell.length_b   1.000
_cell.length_c   1.000
_cell.angle_alpha   90.00
_cell.angle_beta   90.00
_cell.angle_gamma   90.00
#
_symmetry.space_group_name_H-M   'P 1'
#
loop_
_entity.id
_entity.type
_entity.pdbx_description
1 polymer ?
#
loop_
_entity_poly.entity_id
_entity_poly.type
_entity_poly.pdbx_seq_one_letter_code
_entity_poly.pdbx_strand_id
1 'polypeptide(L)' 'MIRANSTVLPGVEIGDNSKISAMSLVNRDIPEGAFAGGVPIKILKGDKE' A
#
# COMPACT_ATOMS: atom_id res chain seq x y z
N MET A 1 2.33 7.60 0.07
CA MET A 1 3.76 7.29 -0.10
C MET A 1 3.94 5.83 -0.46
N ILE A 2 4.61 5.55 -1.58
CA ILE A 2 4.93 4.19 -2.04
C ILE A 2 6.41 3.92 -1.78
N ARG A 3 6.73 2.89 -0.98
CA ARG A 3 8.12 2.50 -0.71
C ARG A 3 8.71 1.67 -1.87
N ALA A 4 10.03 1.57 -1.90
CA ALA A 4 10.81 1.03 -3.02
C ALA A 4 10.33 -0.36 -3.51
N ASN A 5 10.41 -0.56 -4.82
CA ASN A 5 10.11 -1.83 -5.50
C ASN A 5 8.67 -2.35 -5.28
N SER A 6 7.70 -1.45 -5.15
CA SER A 6 6.28 -1.84 -5.09
C SER A 6 5.65 -1.80 -6.49
N THR A 7 4.83 -2.79 -6.81
CA THR A 7 4.09 -2.87 -8.07
C THR A 7 2.63 -2.48 -7.82
N VAL A 8 2.15 -1.50 -8.57
CA VAL A 8 0.77 -1.02 -8.52
C VAL A 8 0.05 -1.49 -9.77
N LEU A 9 -1.04 -2.26 -9.62
CA LEU A 9 -1.84 -2.67 -10.77
C LEU A 9 -2.64 -1.48 -11.32
N PRO A 10 -2.85 -1.40 -12.64
CA PRO A 10 -3.64 -0.32 -13.24
C PRO A 10 -5.09 -0.37 -12.73
N GLY A 11 -5.66 0.81 -12.46
CA GLY A 11 -7.05 0.97 -12.02
C GLY A 11 -7.27 0.92 -10.52
N VAL A 12 -6.22 0.79 -9.70
CA VAL A 12 -6.33 0.92 -8.24
C VAL A 12 -6.15 2.37 -7.80
N GLU A 13 -6.94 2.78 -6.80
CA GLU A 13 -6.82 4.09 -6.17
C GLU A 13 -6.04 3.98 -4.86
N ILE A 14 -5.08 4.91 -4.67
CA ILE A 14 -4.27 5.01 -3.46
C ILE A 14 -4.67 6.31 -2.78
N GLY A 15 -5.37 6.20 -1.65
CA GLY A 15 -5.80 7.36 -0.89
C GLY A 15 -4.63 8.21 -0.39
N ASP A 16 -4.91 9.48 -0.12
CA ASP A 16 -3.93 10.42 0.40
C ASP A 16 -3.34 9.94 1.73
N ASN A 17 -2.09 10.33 2.02
CA ASN A 17 -1.36 9.96 3.24
C ASN A 17 -1.21 8.45 3.52
N SER A 18 -1.63 7.57 2.60
CA SER A 18 -1.43 6.13 2.70
C SER A 18 0.06 5.78 2.63
N LYS A 19 0.45 4.68 3.25
CA LYS A 19 1.84 4.19 3.31
C LYS A 19 1.88 2.76 2.78
N ILE A 20 2.60 2.54 1.68
CA ILE A 20 2.78 1.21 1.09
C ILE A 20 4.18 0.67 1.43
N SER A 21 4.28 -0.53 2.01
CA SER A 21 5.57 -1.15 2.35
C SER A 21 6.39 -1.50 1.11
N ALA A 22 7.72 -1.64 1.26
CA ALA A 22 8.58 -2.07 0.15
C ALA A 22 8.19 -3.47 -0.34
N MET A 23 8.46 -3.76 -1.61
CA MET A 23 8.17 -5.06 -2.25
C MET A 23 6.69 -5.49 -2.18
N SER A 24 5.76 -4.54 -2.26
CA SER A 24 4.32 -4.81 -2.20
C SER A 24 3.67 -4.95 -3.58
N LEU A 25 2.62 -5.76 -3.69
CA LEU A 25 1.77 -5.86 -4.88
C LEU A 25 0.38 -5.28 -4.58
N VAL A 26 0.14 -4.05 -5.01
CA VAL A 26 -1.15 -3.36 -4.85
C VAL A 26 -2.13 -3.88 -5.89
N ASN A 27 -3.04 -4.76 -5.45
CA ASN A 27 -4.07 -5.37 -6.29
C ASN A 27 -5.50 -4.90 -5.98
N ARG A 28 -5.65 -3.92 -5.08
CA ARG A 28 -6.92 -3.34 -4.65
C ARG A 28 -6.70 -1.94 -4.08
N ASP A 29 -7.76 -1.17 -3.99
CA ASP A 29 -7.74 0.20 -3.49
C ASP A 29 -7.26 0.27 -2.05
N ILE A 30 -6.55 1.35 -1.75
CA ILE A 30 -5.96 1.62 -0.45
C ILE A 30 -6.67 2.83 0.17
N PRO A 31 -7.32 2.67 1.34
CA PRO A 31 -7.96 3.78 2.02
C PRO A 31 -6.98 4.90 2.38
N GLU A 32 -7.51 6.13 2.49
CA GLU A 32 -6.75 7.28 2.97
C GLU A 32 -6.13 7.00 4.36
N GLY A 33 -4.87 7.41 4.55
CA GLY A 33 -4.13 7.22 5.80
C GLY A 33 -3.81 5.76 6.16
N ALA A 34 -4.14 4.78 5.31
CA ALA A 34 -3.89 3.37 5.61
C ALA A 34 -2.42 3.00 5.44
N PHE A 35 -1.92 2.15 6.35
CA PHE A 35 -0.66 1.45 6.17
C PHE A 35 -0.91 0.05 5.60
N ALA A 36 -0.33 -0.23 4.43
CA ALA A 36 -0.57 -1.46 3.68
C ALA A 36 0.74 -2.06 3.16
N GLY A 37 0.80 -3.38 3.06
CA GLY A 37 2.00 -4.07 2.58
C GLY A 37 1.80 -5.53 2.23
N GLY A 38 2.73 -6.08 1.45
CA GLY A 38 2.81 -7.50 1.11
C GLY A 38 2.35 -7.87 -0.31
N VAL A 39 2.43 -9.16 -0.62
CA VAL A 39 2.06 -9.75 -1.91
C VAL A 39 1.12 -10.94 -1.66
N PRO A 40 -0.21 -10.81 -1.85
CA PRO A 40 -0.96 -9.60 -2.21
C PRO A 40 -1.08 -8.57 -1.07
N ILE A 41 -1.37 -7.30 -1.40
CA ILE A 41 -1.45 -6.20 -0.44
C ILE A 41 -2.49 -6.45 0.68
N LYS A 42 -2.09 -6.23 1.93
CA LYS A 42 -2.96 -6.28 3.12
C LYS A 42 -2.81 -5.00 3.93
N ILE A 43 -3.92 -4.54 4.52
CA ILE A 43 -3.89 -3.47 5.51
C ILE A 43 -3.22 -4.02 6.77
N LEU A 44 -2.15 -3.36 7.21
CA LEU A 44 -1.34 -3.77 8.35
C LEU A 44 -1.82 -3.02 9.60
N LYS A 45 -2.01 -3.74 10.71
CA LYS A 45 -2.27 -3.11 12.01
C LYS A 45 -0.94 -2.71 12.63
N GLY A 46 -0.63 -1.42 12.57
CA GLY A 46 0.53 -0.82 13.22
C GLY A 46 1.33 0.00 12.23
N ASP A 47 1.26 1.32 12.37
CA ASP A 47 2.30 2.21 11.89
C ASP A 47 3.56 1.90 12.72
N LYS A 48 4.42 1.02 12.21
CA LYS A 48 5.82 1.01 12.62
C LYS A 48 6.51 1.97 11.66
N GLU A 49 6.93 3.12 12.19
CA GLU A 49 7.70 4.21 11.55
C GLU A 49 8.35 3.83 10.19
#